data_AF-W7KLY7-F1
#
_entry.id   AF-W7KLY7-F1
#
_cell.length_a   1.000
_cell.length_b   1.000
_cell.length_c   1.000
_cell.angle_alpha   90.00
_cell.angle_beta   90.00
_cell.angle_gamma   90.00
#
_symmetry.space_group_name_H-M   'P 1'
#
loop_
_entity.id
_entity.type
_entity.pdbx_description
1 polymer ?
#
loop_
_entity_poly.entity_id
_entity_poly.type
_entity_poly.pdbx_seq_one_letter_code
_entity_poly.pdbx_strand_id
1 'polypeptide(L)'
;MNRKGWICLGVSVCLAVWAIALFGSGYGYYNSQVNELLYVKFMGDIVKVTTTEELNKYAYLNMGLSIIPAFIAFYLYRKFLKIVPVKVEV
;
A
#
# COMPACT_ATOMS: atom_id res chain seq x y z
N MET A 1 4.47 -19.46 23.14
CA MET A 1 4.44 -18.85 21.78
C MET A 1 4.41 -17.33 21.92
N ASN A 2 5.35 -16.59 21.30
CA ASN A 2 5.50 -15.13 21.49
C ASN A 2 4.36 -14.35 20.80
N ARG A 3 3.20 -14.24 21.46
CA ARG A 3 1.97 -13.58 20.97
C ARG A 3 2.23 -12.18 20.41
N LYS A 4 3.11 -11.41 21.04
CA LYS A 4 3.51 -10.06 20.59
C LYS A 4 4.17 -10.05 19.21
N GLY A 5 4.98 -11.06 18.90
CA GLY A 5 5.61 -11.20 17.59
C GLY A 5 4.59 -11.50 16.50
N TRP A 6 3.70 -12.46 16.74
CA TRP A 6 2.65 -12.83 15.78
C TRP A 6 1.68 -11.68 15.47
N ILE A 7 1.39 -10.81 16.45
CA ILE A 7 0.64 -9.57 16.20
C ILE A 7 1.41 -8.64 15.26
N CYS A 8 2.73 -8.48 15.43
CA CYS A 8 3.55 -7.68 14.53
C CYS A 8 3.52 -8.22 13.09
N LEU A 9 3.54 -9.56 12.92
CA LEU A 9 3.40 -10.19 11.61
C LEU A 9 2.03 -9.90 10.98
N GLY A 10 0.94 -10.09 11.73
CA GLY A 10 -0.41 -9.85 11.23
C GLY A 10 -0.61 -8.40 10.78
N VAL A 11 -0.21 -7.43 11.61
CA VAL A 11 -0.29 -6.00 11.25
C VAL A 11 0.61 -5.67 10.06
N SER A 12 1.82 -6.24 10.00
CA SER A 12 2.72 -6.07 8.86
C SER A 12 2.10 -6.53 7.55
N VAL A 13 1.44 -7.70 7.53
CA VAL A 13 0.82 -8.24 6.32
C VAL A 13 -0.34 -7.35 5.88
N CYS A 14 -1.20 -6.91 6.80
CA CYS A 14 -2.30 -6.00 6.47
C CYS A 14 -1.78 -4.68 5.87
N LEU A 15 -0.73 -4.11 6.43
CA LEU A 15 -0.12 -2.89 5.92
C LEU A 15 0.57 -3.10 4.56
N ALA A 16 1.21 -4.25 4.34
CA ALA A 16 1.81 -4.58 3.05
C ALA A 16 0.74 -4.70 1.96
N VAL A 17 -0.37 -5.38 2.24
CA VAL A 17 -1.49 -5.48 1.30
C VAL A 17 -2.08 -4.10 1.00
N TRP A 18 -2.24 -3.25 2.02
CA TRP A 18 -2.73 -1.90 1.82
C TRP A 18 -1.78 -1.04 0.97
N ALA A 19 -0.46 -1.15 1.20
CA ALA A 19 0.54 -0.50 0.38
C ALA A 19 0.46 -0.93 -1.09
N ILE A 20 0.35 -2.24 -1.34
CA ILE A 20 0.22 -2.78 -2.70
C ILE A 20 -1.06 -2.28 -3.37
N ALA A 21 -2.18 -2.22 -2.66
CA ALA A 21 -3.45 -1.72 -3.21
C ALA A 21 -3.37 -0.23 -3.61
N LEU A 22 -2.72 0.59 -2.77
CA LEU A 22 -2.48 2.01 -3.07
C LEU A 22 -1.53 2.16 -4.27
N PHE A 23 -0.41 1.43 -4.27
CA PHE A 23 0.55 1.46 -5.38
C PHE A 23 -0.09 1.01 -6.69
N GLY A 24 -0.86 -0.09 -6.67
CA GLY A 24 -1.57 -0.62 -7.83
C GLY A 24 -2.59 0.36 -8.40
N SER A 25 -3.35 1.03 -7.52
CA SER A 25 -4.28 2.09 -7.94
C SER A 25 -3.52 3.25 -8.60
N GLY A 26 -2.44 3.73 -7.97
CA GLY A 26 -1.60 4.80 -8.52
C GLY A 26 -0.98 4.43 -9.87
N TYR A 27 -0.42 3.24 -10.00
CA TYR A 27 0.14 2.72 -11.25
C TYR A 27 -0.91 2.54 -12.34
N GLY A 28 -2.11 2.09 -11.97
CA GLY A 28 -3.26 2.02 -12.87
C GLY A 28 -3.62 3.39 -13.44
N TYR A 29 -3.64 4.43 -12.59
CA TYR A 29 -3.93 5.80 -13.02
C TYR A 29 -2.88 6.36 -13.99
N TYR A 30 -1.58 6.09 -13.81
CA TYR A 30 -0.55 6.50 -14.78
C TYR A 30 -0.73 5.91 -16.17
N ASN A 31 -1.22 4.67 -16.25
CA ASN A 31 -1.36 3.95 -17.52
C ASN A 31 -2.78 4.07 -18.10
N SER A 32 -3.69 4.79 -17.43
CA SER A 32 -5.07 4.94 -17.87
C SER A 32 -5.20 6.05 -18.90
N GLN A 33 -6.00 5.82 -19.93
CA GLN A 33 -6.37 6.85 -20.91
C GLN A 33 -7.56 7.66 -20.37
N VAL A 34 -7.44 8.98 -20.41
CA VAL A 34 -8.53 9.88 -20.01
C VAL A 34 -9.57 9.90 -21.13
N ASN A 35 -10.71 9.27 -20.86
CA ASN A 35 -11.94 9.39 -21.64
C ASN A 35 -13.01 10.11 -20.79
N GLU A 36 -14.11 10.54 -21.41
CA GLU A 36 -15.19 11.32 -20.78
C GLU A 36 -15.85 10.67 -19.54
N LEU A 37 -15.57 9.38 -19.30
CA LEU A 37 -16.13 8.55 -18.23
C LEU A 37 -15.06 8.03 -17.24
N LEU A 38 -13.87 8.64 -17.17
CA LEU A 38 -12.86 8.19 -16.21
C LEU A 38 -13.20 8.65 -14.79
N TYR A 39 -13.44 7.68 -13.91
CA TYR A 39 -13.66 7.91 -12.49
C TYR A 39 -12.53 7.29 -11.68
N VAL A 40 -11.95 8.09 -10.80
CA VAL A 40 -10.84 7.70 -9.94
C VAL A 40 -11.39 7.53 -8.53
N LYS A 41 -11.10 6.38 -7.91
CA LYS A 41 -11.40 6.18 -6.48
C LYS A 41 -10.22 6.66 -5.66
N PHE A 42 -10.45 7.63 -4.79
CA PHE A 42 -9.44 8.18 -3.89
C PHE A 42 -10.01 8.31 -2.48
N MET A 43 -9.36 7.69 -1.49
CA MET A 43 -9.76 7.77 -0.07
C MET A 43 -11.23 7.40 0.25
N GLY A 44 -11.91 6.66 -0.63
CA GLY A 44 -13.32 6.29 -0.47
C GLY A 44 -14.27 7.08 -1.36
N ASP A 45 -13.83 8.23 -1.86
CA ASP A 45 -14.60 9.07 -2.77
C ASP A 45 -14.34 8.69 -4.23
N ILE A 46 -15.36 8.84 -5.07
CA ILE A 46 -15.30 8.64 -6.52
C ILE A 46 -15.26 10.02 -7.15
N VAL A 47 -14.14 10.35 -7.80
CA VAL A 47 -13.92 11.65 -8.45
C VAL A 47 -13.91 11.45 -9.96
N LYS A 48 -14.74 12.23 -10.67
CA LYS A 48 -14.69 12.29 -12.14
C LYS A 48 -13.45 13.09 -12.55
N VAL A 49 -12.63 12.51 -13.42
CA VAL A 49 -11.41 13.15 -13.91
C VAL A 49 -11.55 13.41 -15.41
N THR A 50 -11.31 14.65 -15.82
CA THR A 50 -11.47 15.08 -17.22
C THR A 50 -10.16 15.37 -17.91
N THR A 51 -9.05 15.45 -17.17
CA THR A 51 -7.71 15.74 -17.71
C THR A 51 -6.66 14.76 -17.23
N THR A 52 -5.63 14.55 -18.05
CA THR A 52 -4.50 13.67 -17.70
C THR A 52 -3.67 14.23 -16.55
N GLU A 53 -3.64 15.56 -16.40
CA GLU A 53 -2.92 16.22 -15.30
C GLU A 53 -3.57 15.93 -13.94
N GLU A 54 -4.90 16.02 -13.86
CA GLU A 54 -5.65 15.62 -12.66
C GLU A 54 -5.48 14.13 -12.35
N LEU A 55 -5.51 13.28 -13.39
CA LEU A 55 -5.30 11.84 -13.23
C LEU A 55 -3.92 11.55 -12.64
N ASN A 56 -2.88 12.19 -13.19
CA ASN A 56 -1.51 12.06 -12.70
C ASN A 56 -1.38 12.53 -11.25
N LYS A 57 -2.08 13.61 -10.85
CA LYS A 57 -2.10 14.06 -9.45
C LYS A 57 -2.57 12.96 -8.50
N TYR A 58 -3.66 12.27 -8.84
CA TYR A 58 -4.14 11.14 -8.04
C TYR A 58 -3.20 9.92 -8.10
N ALA A 59 -2.54 9.72 -9.23
CA ALA A 59 -1.51 8.68 -9.39
C ALA A 59 -0.32 8.92 -8.45
N TYR A 60 0.23 10.14 -8.43
CA TYR A 60 1.29 10.56 -7.51
C TYR A 60 0.87 10.43 -6.05
N LEU A 61 -0.34 10.87 -5.70
CA LEU A 61 -0.84 10.79 -4.33
C LEU A 61 -0.96 9.34 -3.85
N ASN A 62 -1.55 8.44 -4.65
CA ASN A 62 -1.68 7.03 -4.28
C ASN A 62 -0.32 6.33 -4.18
N MET A 63 0.59 6.58 -5.14
CA MET A 63 1.95 6.03 -5.06
C MET A 63 2.71 6.58 -3.85
N GLY A 64 2.67 7.88 -3.60
CA GLY A 64 3.32 8.49 -2.44
C GLY A 64 2.77 7.96 -1.12
N LEU A 65 1.45 7.85 -1.01
CA LEU A 65 0.79 7.29 0.17
C LEU A 65 1.10 5.82 0.39
N SER A 66 1.38 5.03 -0.67
CA SER A 66 1.75 3.62 -0.56
C SER A 66 3.06 3.38 0.21
N ILE A 67 3.95 4.36 0.21
CA ILE A 67 5.28 4.29 0.83
C ILE A 67 5.16 4.16 2.36
N ILE A 68 4.24 4.91 2.97
CA ILE A 68 4.05 4.95 4.43
C ILE A 68 3.70 3.57 5.00
N PRO A 69 2.61 2.90 4.57
CA PRO A 69 2.28 1.57 5.07
C PRO A 69 3.34 0.53 4.69
N ALA A 70 4.04 0.66 3.55
CA ALA A 70 5.13 -0.23 3.19
C ALA A 70 6.31 -0.15 4.18
N PHE A 71 6.73 1.05 4.56
CA PHE A 71 7.79 1.24 5.56
C PHE A 71 7.38 0.70 6.93
N ILE A 72 6.14 0.97 7.36
CA ILE A 72 5.64 0.48 8.66
C ILE A 72 5.53 -1.05 8.65
N ALA A 73 5.06 -1.65 7.55
CA ALA A 73 5.04 -3.10 7.37
C ALA A 73 6.44 -3.68 7.52
N PHE A 74 7.42 -3.16 6.78
CA PHE A 74 8.80 -3.63 6.85
C PHE A 74 9.39 -3.52 8.26
N TYR A 75 9.13 -2.40 8.95
CA TYR A 75 9.57 -2.21 10.34
C TYR A 75 8.97 -3.25 11.29
N LEU A 76 7.66 -3.50 11.20
CA LEU A 76 6.97 -4.49 12.03
C LEU A 76 7.42 -5.92 11.73
N TYR A 77 7.65 -6.26 10.47
CA TYR A 77 8.20 -7.54 10.07
C TYR A 77 9.60 -7.77 10.66
N ARG A 78 10.49 -6.77 10.59
CA ARG A 78 11.80 -6.84 11.26
C ARG A 78 11.68 -7.05 12.76
N LYS A 79 10.71 -6.39 13.40
CA LYS A 79 10.44 -6.57 14.83
C LYS A 79 9.93 -7.99 15.14
N PHE A 80 9.08 -8.55 14.28
CA PHE A 80 8.65 -9.95 14.38
C PHE A 80 9.84 -10.91 14.35
N LEU A 81 10.74 -10.78 13.35
CA LEU A 81 11.92 -11.64 13.22
C LEU A 81 12.85 -11.59 14.44
N LYS A 82 12.94 -10.44 15.12
CA LYS A 82 13.71 -10.31 16.37
C LYS A 82 13.04 -10.95 17.57
N ILE A 83 11.70 -10.98 17.61
CA ILE A 83 10.91 -11.49 18.74
C ILE A 83 10.66 -12.99 18.63
N VAL A 84 10.42 -13.48 17.42
CA VAL A 84 10.18 -14.90 17.13
C VAL A 84 11.44 -15.41 16.43
N PRO A 85 12.43 -15.91 17.17
CA PRO A 85 13.61 -16.49 16.55
C PRO A 85 13.15 -17.67 15.70
N VAL A 86 13.37 -17.58 14.39
CA VAL A 86 13.34 -18.73 13.51
C VAL A 86 14.50 -19.59 13.98
N LYS A 87 14.23 -20.73 14.64
CA LYS A 87 15.27 -21.71 14.90
C LYS A 87 15.81 -22.12 13.53
N VAL A 88 16.97 -21.61 13.17
CA VAL A 88 17.74 -22.15 12.07
C VAL A 88 18.30 -23.46 12.62
N GLU A 89 17.63 -24.56 12.33
CA GLU A 89 18.22 -25.88 12.50
C GLU A 89 19.38 -25.95 11.49
N VAL A 90 20.61 -25.93 12.02
CA VAL A 90 21.86 -26.19 11.28
C VAL A 90 22.20 -27.65 11.46
#